data_AF-A0A3M1IKX7-F1
#
_entry.id   AF-A0A3M1IKX7-F1
#
_cell.length_a   1.000
_cell.length_b   1.000
_cell.length_c   1.000
_cell.angle_alpha   90.00
_cell.angle_beta   90.00
_cell.angle_gamma   90.00
#
_symmetry.space_group_name_H-M   'P 1'
#
loop_
_entity.id
_entity.type
_entity.pdbx_description
1 polymer ?
#
loop_
_entity_poly.entity_id
_entity_poly.type
_entity_poly.pdbx_seq_one_letter_code
_entity_poly.pdbx_strand_id
1 'polypeptide(L)'
;MALSAGLSAAAASPPRFTPQPHDHIALTGNALAERMQHFGWLEALLHRHFPEHELVFRNLGYAGDELNMRLRVRDFGSPDEWLTRTRADVVWAFFGFNESFRGEAGLPGFKNELRRYVDH
;
A
#
# COMPACT_ATOMS: atom_id res chain seq x y z
N MET A 1 41.21 20.52 -24.50
CA MET A 1 41.21 19.61 -23.33
C MET A 1 40.15 20.12 -22.35
N ALA A 2 38.93 19.60 -22.43
CA ALA A 2 37.84 20.00 -21.54
C ALA A 2 37.47 18.77 -20.69
N LEU A 3 37.74 18.84 -19.38
CA LEU A 3 37.32 17.84 -18.42
C LEU A 3 35.81 18.00 -18.18
N SER A 4 35.01 17.08 -18.71
CA SER A 4 33.61 16.92 -18.29
C SER A 4 33.59 16.11 -16.99
N ALA A 5 33.37 16.79 -15.87
CA ALA A 5 33.09 16.15 -14.58
C ALA A 5 31.70 15.50 -14.67
N GLY A 6 31.67 14.17 -14.72
CA GLY A 6 30.43 13.40 -14.65
C GLY A 6 29.81 13.55 -13.27
N LEU A 7 28.59 14.12 -13.22
CA LEU A 7 27.78 14.13 -12.01
C LEU A 7 27.29 12.70 -11.77
N SER A 8 27.97 11.97 -10.88
CA SER A 8 27.46 10.69 -10.39
C SER A 8 26.30 10.98 -9.45
N ALA A 9 25.07 10.74 -9.90
CA ALA A 9 23.90 10.74 -9.03
C ALA A 9 24.04 9.56 -8.07
N ALA A 10 24.43 9.85 -6.81
CA ALA A 10 24.34 8.86 -5.75
C ALA A 10 22.87 8.43 -5.63
N ALA A 11 22.56 7.20 -6.05
CA ALA A 11 21.25 6.62 -5.84
C ALA A 11 20.99 6.57 -4.33
N ALA A 12 20.09 7.43 -3.84
CA ALA A 12 19.68 7.40 -2.45
C ALA A 12 19.17 6.00 -2.11
N SER A 13 19.65 5.44 -1.00
CA SER A 13 19.10 4.16 -0.52
C SER A 13 17.60 4.34 -0.28
N PRO A 14 16.76 3.41 -0.75
CA PRO A 14 15.32 3.53 -0.55
C PRO A 14 15.02 3.61 0.95
N PRO A 15 14.00 4.39 1.35
CA PRO A 15 13.60 4.46 2.74
C PRO A 15 13.30 3.05 3.25
N ARG A 16 13.88 2.70 4.40
CA ARG A 16 13.62 1.41 5.07
C ARG A 16 12.33 1.53 5.87
N PHE A 17 11.56 0.44 5.91
CA PHE A 17 10.42 0.34 6.80
C PHE A 17 10.91 0.18 8.25
N THR A 18 10.52 1.11 9.11
CA THR A 18 10.89 1.16 10.54
C THR A 18 9.61 1.30 11.39
N PRO A 19 8.91 0.20 11.66
CA PRO A 19 7.68 0.24 12.45
C PRO A 19 7.96 0.65 13.90
N GLN A 20 6.97 1.23 14.56
CA GLN A 20 6.97 1.42 16.01
C GLN A 20 6.35 0.20 16.72
N PRO A 21 6.65 0.00 18.02
CA PRO A 21 5.95 -0.96 18.83
C PRO A 21 4.43 -0.70 18.81
N HIS A 22 3.67 -1.78 18.63
CA HIS A 22 2.22 -1.82 18.53
C HIS A 22 1.61 -1.16 17.30
N ASP A 23 2.38 -0.86 16.24
CA ASP A 23 1.84 -0.32 15.00
C ASP A 23 0.72 -1.21 14.44
N HIS A 24 -0.44 -0.60 14.17
CA HIS A 24 -1.54 -1.19 13.44
C HIS A 24 -1.34 -1.01 11.93
N ILE A 25 -0.93 -2.07 11.26
CA ILE A 25 -0.65 -2.10 9.82
C ILE A 25 -1.92 -2.56 9.08
N ALA A 26 -2.54 -1.66 8.34
CA ALA A 26 -3.68 -1.95 7.49
C ALA A 26 -3.24 -2.18 6.04
N LEU A 27 -3.62 -3.34 5.47
CA LEU A 27 -3.40 -3.65 4.06
C LEU A 27 -4.66 -3.29 3.27
N THR A 28 -4.53 -2.46 2.23
CA THR A 28 -5.65 -2.03 1.37
C THR A 28 -5.37 -2.35 -0.09
N GLY A 29 -6.41 -2.41 -0.91
CA GLY A 29 -6.28 -2.57 -2.36
C GLY A 29 -6.82 -3.90 -2.88
N ASN A 30 -6.24 -4.38 -3.97
CA ASN A 30 -6.84 -5.44 -4.78
C ASN A 30 -6.46 -6.86 -4.33
N ALA A 31 -6.60 -7.82 -5.25
CA ALA A 31 -6.35 -9.24 -5.02
C ALA A 31 -4.94 -9.55 -4.45
N LEU A 32 -3.93 -8.72 -4.72
CA LEU A 32 -2.61 -8.93 -4.11
C LEU A 32 -2.66 -8.77 -2.58
N ALA A 33 -3.29 -7.70 -2.10
CA ALA A 33 -3.51 -7.50 -0.66
C ALA A 33 -4.40 -8.61 -0.10
N GLU A 34 -5.54 -8.88 -0.75
CA GLU A 34 -6.49 -9.90 -0.30
C GLU A 34 -5.80 -11.27 -0.08
N ARG A 35 -4.94 -11.69 -1.01
CA ARG A 35 -4.25 -12.98 -0.94
C ARG A 35 -3.33 -13.12 0.26
N MET A 36 -2.82 -12.03 0.81
CA MET A 36 -1.95 -12.08 2.01
C MET A 36 -2.72 -12.52 3.27
N GLN A 37 -4.06 -12.43 3.29
CA GLN A 37 -4.85 -12.98 4.39
C GLN A 37 -4.96 -14.52 4.33
N HIS A 38 -4.87 -15.10 3.13
CA HIS A 38 -4.93 -16.55 2.94
C HIS A 38 -3.60 -17.22 3.25
N PHE A 39 -2.50 -16.48 3.07
CA PHE A 39 -1.15 -16.96 3.28
C PHE A 39 -0.38 -15.92 4.10
N GLY A 40 -0.43 -16.05 5.42
CA GLY A 40 0.17 -15.12 6.40
C GLY A 40 1.70 -15.08 6.42
N TRP A 41 2.36 -15.40 5.31
CA TRP A 41 3.83 -15.42 5.20
C TRP A 41 4.44 -14.05 5.47
N LEU A 42 3.85 -12.98 4.92
CA LEU A 42 4.37 -11.63 5.10
C LEU A 42 4.34 -11.22 6.59
N GLU A 43 3.18 -11.40 7.22
CA GLU A 43 2.99 -11.13 8.65
C GLU A 43 3.95 -11.95 9.51
N ALA A 44 4.08 -13.26 9.25
CA ALA A 44 5.00 -14.12 9.98
C ALA A 44 6.46 -13.70 9.82
N LEU A 45 6.87 -13.30 8.62
CA LEU A 45 8.23 -12.80 8.36
C LEU A 45 8.49 -11.47 9.07
N LEU A 46 7.49 -10.59 9.15
CA LEU A 46 7.61 -9.30 9.85
C LEU A 46 7.69 -9.49 11.35
N HIS A 47 6.87 -10.35 11.94
CA HIS A 47 7.00 -10.71 13.36
C HIS A 47 8.34 -11.36 13.67
N ARG A 48 8.90 -12.14 12.75
CA ARG A 48 10.26 -12.68 12.91
C ARG A 48 11.33 -11.59 12.87
N HIS A 49 11.18 -10.60 11.99
CA HIS A 49 12.16 -9.52 11.82
C HIS A 49 12.05 -8.45 12.91
N PHE A 50 10.85 -8.24 13.44
CA PHE A 50 10.51 -7.25 14.48
C PHE A 50 9.85 -7.94 15.69
N PRO A 51 10.55 -8.87 16.37
CA PRO A 51 9.94 -9.74 17.38
C PRO A 51 9.42 -9.00 18.61
N GLU A 52 10.00 -7.84 18.94
CA GLU A 52 9.64 -7.03 20.11
C GLU A 52 8.57 -5.97 19.80
N HIS A 53 8.11 -5.85 18.55
CA HIS A 53 7.25 -4.73 18.14
C HIS A 53 5.76 -5.03 18.30
N GLU A 54 5.34 -6.28 18.56
CA GLU A 54 3.92 -6.64 18.77
C GLU A 54 2.98 -6.03 17.70
N LEU A 55 3.40 -6.08 16.43
CA LEU A 55 2.68 -5.49 15.30
C LEU A 55 1.27 -6.07 15.17
N VAL A 56 0.30 -5.25 14.75
CA VAL A 56 -1.09 -5.68 14.54
C VAL A 56 -1.45 -5.56 13.07
N PHE A 57 -1.81 -6.67 12.42
CA PHE A 57 -2.19 -6.67 11.00
C PHE A 57 -3.71 -6.67 10.82
N ARG A 58 -4.18 -5.84 9.88
CA ARG A 58 -5.57 -5.83 9.40
C ARG A 58 -5.61 -5.83 7.88
N ASN A 59 -6.12 -6.91 7.29
CA ASN A 59 -6.29 -6.99 5.85
C ASN A 59 -7.69 -6.47 5.46
N LEU A 60 -7.71 -5.36 4.73
CA LEU A 60 -8.89 -4.72 4.15
C LEU A 60 -8.91 -4.84 2.61
N GLY A 61 -8.02 -5.65 2.05
CA GLY A 61 -7.92 -5.93 0.62
C GLY A 61 -9.12 -6.71 0.10
N TYR A 62 -9.55 -6.39 -1.11
CA TYR A 62 -10.69 -7.03 -1.77
C TYR A 62 -10.47 -7.06 -3.28
N ALA A 63 -10.61 -8.24 -3.88
CA ALA A 63 -10.40 -8.46 -5.30
C ALA A 63 -11.32 -7.55 -6.13
N GLY A 64 -10.75 -6.95 -7.16
CA GLY A 64 -11.47 -5.98 -8.00
C GLY A 64 -11.47 -4.54 -7.48
N ASP A 65 -10.95 -4.26 -6.27
CA ASP A 65 -10.78 -2.87 -5.83
C ASP A 65 -9.80 -2.11 -6.74
N GLU A 66 -10.20 -0.90 -7.12
CA GLU A 66 -9.36 0.14 -7.69
C GLU A 66 -9.36 1.36 -6.75
N LEU A 67 -8.48 2.33 -7.00
CA LEU A 67 -8.41 3.57 -6.22
C LEU A 67 -9.76 4.31 -6.12
N ASN A 68 -10.57 4.28 -7.18
CA ASN A 68 -11.82 5.03 -7.28
C ASN A 68 -13.07 4.13 -7.37
N MET A 69 -12.91 2.81 -7.43
CA MET A 69 -13.99 1.86 -7.64
C MET A 69 -13.89 0.71 -6.65
N ARG A 70 -14.91 0.56 -5.79
CA ARG A 70 -15.00 -0.52 -4.82
C ARG A 70 -16.41 -1.07 -4.83
N LEU A 71 -16.55 -2.33 -5.19
CA LEU A 71 -17.86 -3.00 -5.24
C LEU A 71 -18.17 -3.55 -3.85
N ARG A 72 -19.09 -2.89 -3.15
CA ARG A 72 -19.55 -3.29 -1.81
C ARG A 72 -21.06 -3.31 -1.74
N VAL A 73 -21.57 -4.10 -0.79
CA VAL A 73 -22.97 -4.03 -0.42
C VAL A 73 -23.30 -2.64 0.12
N ARG A 74 -24.58 -2.27 0.04
CA ARG A 74 -25.06 -1.02 0.65
C ARG A 74 -24.72 -1.01 2.14
N ASP A 75 -24.34 0.18 2.65
CA ASP A 75 -24.02 0.40 4.06
C ASP A 75 -22.79 -0.38 4.59
N PHE A 76 -21.90 -0.84 3.71
CA PHE A 76 -20.65 -1.50 4.11
C PHE A 76 -19.67 -0.57 4.85
N GLY A 77 -19.79 0.74 4.66
CA GLY A 77 -18.88 1.75 5.19
C GLY A 77 -17.78 2.16 4.22
N SER A 78 -17.19 3.34 4.46
CA SER A 78 -16.15 3.96 3.64
C SER A 78 -14.75 3.38 3.95
N PRO A 79 -13.76 3.54 3.04
CA PRO A 79 -12.37 3.20 3.35
C PRO A 79 -11.88 3.81 4.68
N ASP A 80 -12.15 5.10 4.92
CA ASP A 80 -11.65 5.83 6.08
C ASP A 80 -12.32 5.39 7.38
N GLU A 81 -13.62 5.04 7.32
CA GLU A 81 -14.32 4.44 8.44
C GLU A 81 -13.68 3.12 8.84
N TRP A 82 -13.29 2.29 7.87
CA TRP A 82 -12.59 1.04 8.14
C TRP A 82 -11.21 1.26 8.72
N LEU A 83 -10.41 2.19 8.15
CA LEU A 83 -9.09 2.55 8.68
C LEU A 83 -9.18 3.04 10.13
N THR A 84 -10.17 3.90 10.41
CA THR A 84 -10.46 4.41 11.76
C THR A 84 -10.84 3.27 12.71
N ARG A 85 -11.74 2.36 12.30
CA ARG A 85 -12.15 1.20 13.12
C ARG A 85 -10.99 0.26 13.41
N THR A 86 -10.08 0.08 12.46
CA THR A 86 -8.87 -0.74 12.64
C THR A 86 -7.76 -0.03 13.40
N ARG A 87 -7.91 1.28 13.65
CA ARG A 87 -6.91 2.16 14.26
C ARG A 87 -5.59 2.14 13.50
N ALA A 88 -5.64 2.21 12.17
CA ALA A 88 -4.44 2.06 11.34
C ALA A 88 -3.42 3.18 11.61
N ASP A 89 -2.21 2.80 11.99
CA ASP A 89 -1.04 3.69 12.12
C ASP A 89 -0.24 3.71 10.81
N VAL A 90 -0.21 2.57 10.11
CA VAL A 90 0.49 2.38 8.84
C VAL A 90 -0.48 1.78 7.82
N VAL A 91 -0.54 2.37 6.62
CA VAL A 91 -1.33 1.84 5.51
C VAL A 91 -0.41 1.33 4.39
N TRP A 92 -0.56 0.06 4.04
CA TRP A 92 0.08 -0.54 2.87
C TRP A 92 -0.95 -0.70 1.76
N ALA A 93 -0.79 0.11 0.72
CA ALA A 93 -1.73 0.21 -0.38
C ALA A 93 -1.25 -0.56 -1.63
N PHE A 94 -2.06 -1.52 -2.08
CA PHE A 94 -1.76 -2.42 -3.21
C PHE A 94 -2.70 -2.13 -4.38
N PHE A 95 -2.38 -1.10 -5.17
CA PHE A 95 -3.15 -0.66 -6.34
C PHE A 95 -2.30 -0.65 -7.62
N GLY A 96 -2.95 -0.63 -8.78
CA GLY A 96 -2.31 -0.49 -10.10
C GLY A 96 -2.55 -1.67 -11.03
N PHE A 97 -2.77 -2.89 -10.53
CA PHE A 97 -2.96 -4.06 -11.38
C PHE A 97 -4.27 -3.99 -12.18
N ASN A 98 -5.39 -3.70 -11.51
CA ASN A 98 -6.70 -3.55 -12.15
C ASN A 98 -6.71 -2.32 -13.08
N GLU A 99 -6.11 -1.21 -12.62
CA GLU A 99 -6.01 0.02 -13.38
C GLU A 99 -5.15 -0.15 -14.65
N SER A 100 -4.18 -1.07 -14.65
CA SER A 100 -3.31 -1.34 -15.80
C SER A 100 -4.04 -1.83 -17.05
N PHE A 101 -5.24 -2.42 -16.91
CA PHE A 101 -6.04 -2.89 -18.05
C PHE A 101 -6.54 -1.76 -18.94
N ARG A 102 -6.47 -0.49 -18.49
CA ARG A 102 -6.71 0.70 -19.32
C ARG A 102 -5.56 1.01 -20.31
N GLY A 103 -4.46 0.27 -20.22
CA GLY A 103 -3.26 0.49 -21.04
C GLY A 103 -2.58 1.83 -20.74
N GLU A 104 -1.62 2.20 -21.60
CA GLU A 104 -0.84 3.44 -21.44
C GLU A 104 -1.71 4.70 -21.39
N ALA A 105 -2.84 4.70 -22.11
CA ALA A 105 -3.80 5.80 -22.12
C ALA A 105 -4.40 6.07 -20.72
N GLY A 106 -4.48 5.07 -19.85
CA GLY A 106 -4.97 5.20 -18.47
C GLY A 106 -3.95 5.73 -17.47
N LEU A 107 -2.65 5.73 -17.82
CA LEU A 107 -1.56 6.06 -16.89
C LEU A 107 -1.65 7.49 -16.31
N PRO A 108 -1.97 8.54 -17.08
CA PRO A 108 -2.12 9.89 -16.52
C PRO A 108 -3.24 9.96 -15.48
N GLY A 109 -4.37 9.29 -15.74
CA GLY A 109 -5.50 9.21 -14.82
C GLY A 109 -5.12 8.49 -13.53
N PHE A 110 -4.51 7.31 -13.64
CA PHE A 110 -4.04 6.54 -12.49
C PHE A 110 -3.06 7.33 -11.61
N LYS A 111 -2.09 8.03 -12.21
CA LYS A 111 -1.15 8.87 -11.45
C LYS A 111 -1.85 9.96 -10.63
N ASN A 112 -2.90 10.57 -11.19
CA ASN A 112 -3.67 11.61 -10.52
C ASN A 112 -4.59 11.03 -9.43
N GLU A 113 -5.17 9.86 -9.66
CA GLU A 113 -5.96 9.13 -8.65
C GLU A 113 -5.08 8.68 -7.49
N LEU A 114 -3.90 8.12 -7.77
CA LEU A 114 -2.98 7.65 -6.75
C LEU A 114 -2.46 8.81 -5.90
N ARG A 115 -2.12 9.94 -6.52
CA ARG A 115 -1.72 11.15 -5.79
C ARG A 115 -2.82 11.60 -4.82
N ARG A 116 -4.05 11.71 -5.30
CA ARG A 116 -5.20 12.08 -4.45
C ARG A 116 -5.44 11.10 -3.31
N TYR A 117 -5.23 9.81 -3.55
CA TYR A 117 -5.35 8.78 -2.52
C TYR A 117 -4.28 8.93 -1.42
N VAL A 118 -3.05 9.31 -1.77
CA VAL A 118 -1.95 9.48 -0.81
C VAL A 118 -2.03 10.81 -0.06
N ASP A 119 -2.49 11.88 -0.73
CA ASP A 119 -2.56 13.23 -0.15
C ASP A 119 -3.78 13.45 0.77
N HIS A 120 -4.73 12.51 0.77
CA HIS A 120 -5.96 12.54 1.57
C HIS A 120 -5.73 11.96 2.96
#